data_AF-A0A354ZKD1-F1
#
_entry.id   AF-A0A354ZKD1-F1
#
_cell.length_a   1.000
_cell.length_b   1.000
_cell.length_c   1.000
_cell.angle_alpha   90.00
_cell.angle_beta   90.00
_cell.angle_gamma   90.00
#
_symmetry.space_group_name_H-M   'P 1'
#
loop_
_entity.id
_entity.type
_entity.pdbx_description
1 polymer ?
#
loop_
_entity_poly.entity_id
_entity_poly.type
_entity_poly.pdbx_seq_one_letter_code
_entity_poly.pdbx_strand_id
1 'polypeptide(L)'
;TACGVNPGRGPVTTWFQFAGAAYDSDGTIADMYWDFGDRTPVVHQAITSHTYAADGTYTAKFTAVDNDGYKAAGTVAVYVQQ
;
A
#
# COMPACT_ATOMS: atom_id res chain seq x y z
N THR A 1 5.31 9.41 6.28
CA THR A 1 5.28 8.11 5.61
C THR A 1 5.68 8.28 4.14
N ALA A 2 6.25 7.26 3.53
CA ALA A 2 6.50 7.16 2.09
C ALA A 2 5.91 5.84 1.58
N CYS A 3 5.49 5.81 0.31
CA CYS A 3 4.91 4.61 -0.28
C CYS A 3 5.14 4.56 -1.79
N GLY A 4 5.24 3.36 -2.36
CA GLY A 4 5.41 3.17 -3.78
C GLY A 4 4.98 1.77 -4.24
N VAL A 5 4.90 1.60 -5.55
CA VAL A 5 4.56 0.35 -6.22
C VAL A 5 5.48 0.13 -7.42
N ASN A 6 5.83 -1.12 -7.70
CA ASN A 6 6.59 -1.51 -8.88
C ASN A 6 6.06 -2.83 -9.47
N PRO A 7 5.67 -2.88 -10.76
CA PRO A 7 5.50 -1.74 -11.66
C PRO A 7 4.34 -0.83 -11.22
N GLY A 8 4.19 0.37 -11.78
CA GLY A 8 3.00 1.22 -11.58
C GLY A 8 1.82 0.85 -12.49
N ARG A 9 2.07 0.01 -13.49
CA ARG A 9 1.12 -0.32 -14.56
C ARG A 9 1.38 -1.73 -15.08
N GLY A 10 0.33 -2.45 -15.43
CA GLY A 10 0.43 -3.74 -16.11
C GLY A 10 -0.93 -4.43 -16.26
N PRO A 11 -1.01 -5.57 -16.99
CA PRO A 11 -2.23 -6.36 -17.11
C PRO A 11 -2.67 -6.98 -15.78
N VAL A 12 -3.88 -7.54 -15.73
CA VAL A 12 -4.43 -8.27 -14.55
C VAL A 12 -3.55 -9.44 -14.06
N THR A 13 -2.62 -9.93 -14.89
CA THR A 13 -1.63 -10.96 -14.51
C THR A 13 -0.40 -10.39 -13.80
N THR A 14 -0.29 -9.07 -13.65
CA THR A 14 0.86 -8.40 -13.05
C THR A 14 0.85 -8.55 -11.54
N TRP A 15 1.96 -9.04 -11.02
CA TRP A 15 2.26 -9.00 -9.59
C TRP A 15 2.86 -7.64 -9.25
N PHE A 16 2.07 -6.80 -8.59
CA PHE A 16 2.50 -5.47 -8.17
C PHE A 16 3.18 -5.58 -6.81
N GLN A 17 4.44 -5.14 -6.71
CA GLN A 17 5.17 -5.07 -5.44
C GLN A 17 4.93 -3.70 -4.81
N PHE A 18 4.50 -3.69 -3.55
CA PHE A 18 4.27 -2.49 -2.76
C PHE A 18 5.34 -2.37 -1.67
N ALA A 19 5.80 -1.14 -1.45
CA ALA A 19 6.74 -0.82 -0.39
C ALA A 19 6.32 0.47 0.32
N GLY A 20 6.14 0.38 1.63
CA GLY A 20 5.83 1.49 2.52
C GLY A 20 6.95 1.70 3.53
N ALA A 21 7.11 2.94 3.98
CA ALA A 21 8.04 3.31 5.03
C ALA A 21 7.42 4.36 5.95
N ALA A 22 7.67 4.22 7.24
CA ALA A 22 7.23 5.14 8.26
C ALA A 22 8.38 5.37 9.26
N TYR A 23 8.37 6.54 9.87
CA TYR A 23 9.30 6.92 10.92
C TYR A 23 8.54 7.77 11.92
N ASP A 24 8.84 7.56 13.18
CA ASP A 24 8.33 8.29 14.32
C ASP A 24 9.55 8.85 15.08
N SER A 25 9.54 10.17 15.32
CA SER A 25 10.66 10.90 15.92
C SER A 25 10.76 10.75 17.44
N ASP A 26 9.64 10.44 18.07
CA ASP A 26 9.44 10.47 19.52
C ASP A 26 8.82 9.17 20.06
N GLY A 27 8.66 8.18 19.19
CA GLY A 27 8.15 6.86 19.55
C GLY A 27 8.55 5.75 18.57
N THR A 28 7.67 4.76 18.44
CA THR A 28 7.81 3.61 17.55
C THR A 28 6.53 3.39 16.74
N ILE A 29 6.69 2.83 15.55
CA ILE A 29 5.56 2.42 14.73
C ILE A 29 4.97 1.12 15.28
N ALA A 30 3.72 1.17 15.71
CA ALA A 30 2.98 0.05 16.29
C ALA A 30 2.38 -0.87 15.22
N ASP A 31 1.92 -0.32 14.08
CA ASP A 31 1.36 -1.09 12.98
C ASP A 31 1.56 -0.39 11.63
N MET A 32 1.61 -1.19 10.56
CA MET A 32 1.70 -0.73 9.19
C MET A 32 0.90 -1.66 8.30
N TYR A 33 0.05 -1.09 7.45
CA TYR A 33 -0.79 -1.89 6.57
C TYR A 33 -1.11 -1.21 5.24
N TRP A 34 -1.42 -2.05 4.26
CA TRP A 34 -1.89 -1.67 2.93
C TRP A 34 -3.37 -1.96 2.77
N ASP A 35 -4.09 -1.00 2.21
CA ASP A 35 -5.39 -1.17 1.56
C ASP A 35 -5.17 -0.96 0.06
N PHE A 36 -5.47 -1.96 -0.77
CA PHE A 36 -5.18 -1.88 -2.22
C PHE A 36 -6.25 -1.12 -3.01
N GLY A 37 -7.36 -0.72 -2.39
CA GLY A 37 -8.42 0.06 -3.04
C GLY A 37 -9.35 -0.76 -3.94
N ASP A 38 -9.30 -2.09 -3.86
CA ASP A 38 -10.12 -3.03 -4.64
C ASP A 38 -11.07 -3.87 -3.78
N ARG A 39 -11.21 -3.52 -2.50
CA ARG A 39 -11.99 -4.23 -1.46
C ARG A 39 -11.43 -5.59 -1.03
N THR A 40 -10.23 -5.95 -1.44
CA THR A 40 -9.53 -7.08 -0.85
C THR A 40 -9.13 -6.76 0.61
N PRO A 41 -8.92 -7.78 1.47
CA PRO A 41 -8.51 -7.54 2.85
C PRO A 41 -7.21 -6.73 2.95
N VAL A 42 -7.10 -5.91 3.99
CA VAL A 42 -5.86 -5.18 4.28
C VAL A 42 -4.72 -6.14 4.62
N VAL A 43 -3.50 -5.75 4.28
CA VAL A 43 -2.29 -6.53 4.56
C VAL A 43 -1.37 -5.79 5.52
N HIS A 44 -1.12 -6.37 6.69
CA HIS A 44 -0.29 -5.80 7.76
C HIS A 44 1.20 -6.04 7.54
N GLN A 45 1.77 -5.41 6.51
CA GLN A 45 3.19 -5.47 6.18
C GLN A 45 3.64 -4.16 5.54
N ALA A 46 4.92 -3.80 5.73
CA ALA A 46 5.52 -2.67 5.01
C ALA A 46 5.78 -3.00 3.54
N ILE A 47 6.27 -4.21 3.26
CA ILE A 47 6.57 -4.72 1.91
C ILE A 47 5.65 -5.91 1.64
N THR A 48 4.93 -5.88 0.53
CA THR A 48 4.00 -6.96 0.13
C THR A 48 3.78 -6.95 -1.38
N SER A 49 3.02 -7.92 -1.89
CA SER A 49 2.62 -8.01 -3.30
C SER A 49 1.12 -8.24 -3.43
N HIS A 50 0.53 -7.71 -4.50
CA HIS A 50 -0.90 -7.81 -4.79
C HIS A 50 -1.17 -7.94 -6.29
N THR A 51 -2.26 -8.59 -6.65
CA THR A 51 -2.79 -8.64 -8.02
C THR A 51 -4.21 -8.09 -8.04
N TYR A 52 -4.58 -7.42 -9.13
CA TYR A 52 -5.94 -6.87 -9.30
C TYR A 52 -6.71 -7.72 -10.30
N ALA A 53 -7.95 -8.08 -9.95
CA ALA A 53 -8.76 -9.01 -10.73
C ALA A 53 -9.38 -8.42 -12.00
N ALA A 54 -9.40 -7.09 -12.15
CA ALA A 54 -10.02 -6.40 -13.28
C ALA A 54 -9.18 -5.19 -13.72
N ASP A 55 -9.36 -4.80 -14.98
CA ASP A 55 -8.81 -3.55 -15.49
C ASP A 55 -9.43 -2.36 -14.75
N GLY A 56 -8.60 -1.36 -14.45
CA GLY A 56 -9.00 -0.20 -13.67
C GLY A 56 -7.83 0.62 -13.17
N THR A 57 -8.15 1.78 -12.61
CA THR A 57 -7.20 2.57 -11.82
C THR A 57 -7.52 2.39 -10.36
N TYR A 58 -6.55 1.88 -9.59
CA TYR A 58 -6.68 1.65 -8.16
C TYR A 58 -5.80 2.62 -7.39
N THR A 59 -6.27 3.03 -6.21
CA THR A 59 -5.48 3.85 -5.29
C THR A 59 -5.13 3.01 -4.08
N ALA A 60 -3.92 2.47 -4.06
CA ALA A 60 -3.42 1.74 -2.90
C ALA A 60 -2.98 2.74 -1.83
N LYS A 61 -3.38 2.49 -0.59
CA LYS A 61 -3.11 3.33 0.58
C LYS A 61 -2.26 2.56 1.59
N PHE A 62 -1.08 3.10 1.88
CA PHE A 62 -0.25 2.66 3.00
C PHE A 62 -0.60 3.50 4.24
N THR A 63 -0.89 2.85 5.36
CA THR A 63 -1.13 3.51 6.65
C THR A 63 -0.16 2.99 7.69
N ALA A 64 0.44 3.89 8.45
CA ALA A 64 1.23 3.58 9.64
C ALA A 64 0.54 4.16 10.88
N VAL A 65 0.58 3.42 11.98
CA VAL A 65 0.04 3.80 13.28
C VAL A 65 1.20 3.76 14.29
N ASP A 66 1.44 4.84 15.02
CA ASP A 66 2.46 4.86 16.08
C ASP A 66 1.94 4.33 17.42
N ASN A 67 2.82 4.23 18.41
CA ASN A 67 2.49 3.75 19.76
C ASN A 67 1.55 4.68 20.54
N ASP A 68 1.34 5.92 20.07
CA ASP A 68 0.41 6.89 20.66
C ASP A 68 -0.96 6.88 19.93
N GLY A 69 -1.07 6.09 18.86
CA GLY A 69 -2.28 5.90 18.09
C GLY A 69 -2.48 6.92 16.97
N TYR A 70 -1.51 7.81 16.71
CA TYR A 70 -1.57 8.69 15.55
C TYR A 70 -1.38 7.90 14.27
N LYS A 71 -2.00 8.40 13.20
CA LYS A 71 -1.99 7.75 11.89
C LYS A 71 -1.40 8.67 10.84
N ALA A 72 -0.47 8.13 10.07
CA ALA A 72 0.03 8.75 8.85
C ALA A 72 -0.23 7.83 7.66
N ALA A 73 -0.63 8.40 6.52
CA ALA A 73 -0.93 7.62 5.33
C ALA A 73 -0.32 8.24 4.07
N GLY A 74 0.01 7.38 3.11
CA GLY A 74 0.40 7.74 1.75
C GLY A 74 -0.37 6.91 0.74
N THR A 75 -0.52 7.42 -0.48
CA THR A 75 -1.24 6.73 -1.55
C THR A 75 -0.40 6.61 -2.81
N VAL A 76 -0.57 5.51 -3.54
CA VAL A 76 0.03 5.28 -4.85
C VAL A 76 -1.01 4.74 -5.83
N ALA A 77 -1.00 5.28 -7.06
CA ALA A 77 -1.90 4.82 -8.12
C ALA A 77 -1.34 3.56 -8.81
N VAL A 78 -2.23 2.62 -9.13
CA VAL A 78 -1.93 1.43 -9.94
C VAL A 78 -2.83 1.41 -11.15
N TYR A 79 -2.24 1.25 -12.33
CA TYR A 79 -2.97 1.23 -13.60
C TYR A 79 -3.03 -0.20 -14.15
N VAL A 80 -4.17 -0.85 -14.00
CA VAL A 80 -4.40 -2.22 -14.45
C VAL A 80 -5.11 -2.16 -15.79
N GLN A 81 -4.43 -2.63 -16.84
CA GLN A 81 -4.94 -2.60 -18.20
C GLN A 81 -4.17 -3.60 -19.06
N GLN A 82 -4.87 -4.22 -20.02
CA GLN A 82 -4.27 -5.15 -21.00
C GLN A 82 -3.11 -4.53 -21.79
#